data_AF-A0A369QSR5-F1
#
_entry.id   AF-A0A369QSR5-F1
#
_cell.length_a   1.000
_cell.length_b   1.000
_cell.length_c   1.000
_cell.angle_alpha   90.00
_cell.angle_beta   90.00
_cell.angle_gamma   90.00
#
_symmetry.space_group_name_H-M   'P 1'
#
loop_
_entity.id
_entity.type
_entity.pdbx_description
1 polymer ?
#
loop_
_entity_poly.entity_id
_entity_poly.type
_entity_poly.pdbx_seq_one_letter_code
_entity_poly.pdbx_strand_id
1 'polypeptide(L)'
;MKVPFLLPDELDPIVIVISRDEVEAGDIQPSLSALQSCIASIDMIRDRFERLDVAFHGYNDDSREVFEIPEVREFVHRLDGEFPFWLFFLSKSYLGLQAITLCFLPPHLTEEAKKTILPQRLDQLLNNRWWPAMNHICEAVSFTEAEIEELSERVITYFTTGPLRD
;
A
#
# COMPACT_ATOMS: atom_id res chain seq x y z
N MET A 1 27.05 6.20 13.22
CA MET A 1 25.96 6.78 14.04
C MET A 1 24.68 6.45 13.30
N LYS A 2 23.86 5.52 13.79
CA LYS A 2 22.55 5.21 13.17
C LYS A 2 21.63 6.40 13.45
N VAL A 3 21.12 7.04 12.40
CA VAL A 3 20.06 8.03 12.54
C VAL A 3 18.79 7.22 12.87
N PRO A 4 18.08 7.50 13.97
CA PRO A 4 16.81 6.85 14.24
C PRO A 4 15.82 7.17 13.11
N PHE A 5 15.02 6.19 12.69
CA PHE A 5 13.87 6.46 11.84
C PHE A 5 12.94 7.39 12.62
N LEU A 6 12.73 8.61 12.11
CA LEU A 6 11.73 9.52 12.64
C LEU A 6 10.36 8.91 12.35
N LEU A 7 9.47 8.89 13.34
CA LEU A 7 8.09 8.45 13.14
C LEU A 7 7.39 9.43 12.16
N PRO A 8 6.59 8.94 11.20
CA PRO A 8 6.05 9.74 10.10
C PRO A 8 5.06 10.85 10.49
N ASP A 9 4.55 10.87 11.73
CA ASP A 9 3.34 11.60 12.12
C ASP A 9 3.45 13.13 12.10
N GLU A 10 4.60 13.71 11.74
CA GLU A 10 4.78 15.17 11.61
C GLU A 10 4.81 15.71 10.17
N LEU A 11 4.69 14.86 9.13
CA LEU A 11 4.81 15.29 7.72
C LEU A 11 3.71 14.73 6.81
N ASP A 12 3.20 15.58 5.91
CA ASP A 12 2.30 15.14 4.82
C ASP A 12 2.96 14.07 3.93
N PRO A 13 2.23 13.03 3.50
CA PRO A 13 2.78 11.97 2.67
C PRO A 13 3.05 12.47 1.26
N ILE A 14 4.00 11.83 0.59
CA ILE A 14 4.19 11.96 -0.85
C ILE A 14 3.10 11.13 -1.53
N VAL A 15 2.11 11.80 -2.11
CA VAL A 15 0.97 11.15 -2.76
C VAL A 15 1.32 10.78 -4.21
N ILE A 16 1.27 9.50 -4.53
CA ILE A 16 1.29 9.00 -5.91
C ILE A 16 -0.14 9.09 -6.44
N VAL A 17 -0.37 10.05 -7.33
CA VAL A 17 -1.68 10.26 -7.96
C VAL A 17 -1.76 9.42 -9.23
N ILE A 18 -2.67 8.45 -9.23
CA ILE A 18 -2.98 7.60 -10.37
C ILE A 18 -4.21 8.20 -11.07
N SER A 19 -4.02 8.69 -12.29
CA SER A 19 -5.11 9.31 -13.05
C SER A 19 -6.04 8.28 -13.68
N ARG A 20 -7.30 8.65 -13.89
CA ARG A 20 -8.26 7.84 -14.66
C ARG A 20 -7.76 7.54 -16.07
N ASP A 21 -7.09 8.48 -16.73
CA ASP A 21 -6.53 8.29 -18.06
C ASP A 21 -5.44 7.19 -18.06
N GLU A 22 -4.56 7.15 -17.04
CA GLU A 22 -3.59 6.07 -16.86
C GLU A 22 -4.28 4.71 -16.68
N VAL A 23 -5.31 4.66 -15.84
CA VAL A 23 -6.05 3.43 -15.56
C VAL A 23 -6.77 2.91 -16.79
N GLU A 24 -7.52 3.77 -17.48
CA GLU A 24 -8.28 3.38 -18.67
C GLU A 24 -7.38 3.02 -19.86
N ALA A 25 -6.19 3.64 -19.96
CA ALA A 25 -5.16 3.25 -20.92
C ALA A 25 -4.40 1.97 -20.51
N GLY A 26 -4.53 1.51 -19.26
CA GLY A 26 -3.73 0.43 -18.69
C GLY A 26 -2.23 0.77 -18.63
N ASP A 27 -1.87 2.05 -18.56
CA ASP A 27 -0.49 2.51 -18.52
C ASP A 27 0.01 2.67 -17.09
N ILE A 28 0.63 1.61 -16.56
CA ILE A 28 1.21 1.64 -15.21
C ILE A 28 2.53 2.42 -15.14
N GLN A 29 3.14 2.78 -16.28
CA GLN A 29 4.53 3.26 -16.29
C GLN A 29 4.77 4.57 -15.51
N PRO A 30 3.89 5.59 -15.56
CA PRO A 30 4.09 6.81 -14.78
C PRO A 30 4.15 6.52 -13.28
N SER A 31 3.16 5.78 -12.78
CA SER A 31 3.04 5.38 -11.39
C SER A 31 4.17 4.42 -10.96
N LEU A 32 4.49 3.43 -11.79
CA LEU A 32 5.57 2.48 -11.54
C LEU A 32 6.94 3.16 -11.48
N SER A 33 7.22 4.09 -12.39
CA SER A 33 8.49 4.84 -12.40
C SER A 33 8.66 5.66 -11.12
N ALA A 34 7.60 6.30 -10.65
CA ALA A 34 7.62 7.04 -9.39
C ALA A 34 7.92 6.12 -8.19
N LEU A 35 7.27 4.95 -8.12
CA LEU A 35 7.51 3.95 -7.09
C LEU A 35 8.93 3.35 -7.17
N GLN A 36 9.40 3.01 -8.37
CA GLN A 36 10.75 2.49 -8.59
C GLN A 36 11.83 3.50 -8.20
N SER A 37 11.57 4.80 -8.33
CA SER A 37 12.49 5.84 -7.84
C SER A 37 12.71 5.75 -6.32
N CYS A 38 11.71 5.27 -5.55
CA CYS A 38 11.82 5.10 -4.10
C CYS A 38 12.79 3.98 -3.69
N ILE A 39 13.09 3.05 -4.60
CA ILE A 39 14.04 1.94 -4.38
C ILE A 39 15.36 2.14 -5.15
N ALA A 40 15.62 3.34 -5.69
CA ALA A 40 16.83 3.62 -6.47
C ALA A 40 18.12 3.57 -5.65
N SER A 41 18.04 3.75 -4.32
CA SER A 41 19.16 3.60 -3.39
C SER A 41 18.67 3.28 -1.97
N ILE A 42 19.57 2.75 -1.12
CA ILE A 42 19.28 2.51 0.30
C ILE A 42 18.81 3.78 1.01
N ASP A 43 19.41 4.93 0.71
CA ASP A 43 19.02 6.21 1.32
C ASP A 43 17.60 6.61 0.89
N MET A 44 17.22 6.38 -0.37
CA MET A 44 15.86 6.64 -0.84
C MET A 44 14.83 5.70 -0.20
N ILE A 45 15.17 4.42 -0.03
CA ILE A 45 14.28 3.47 0.64
C ILE A 45 14.00 3.97 2.07
N ARG A 46 15.05 4.37 2.79
CA ARG A 46 14.92 4.87 4.16
C ARG A 46 14.14 6.18 4.23
N ASP A 47 14.41 7.12 3.34
CA ASP A 47 13.73 8.42 3.27
C ASP A 47 12.25 8.32 2.84
N ARG A 48 11.82 7.16 2.32
CA ARG A 48 10.44 6.91 1.89
C ARG A 48 9.67 5.94 2.80
N PHE A 49 10.31 5.42 3.84
CA PHE A 49 9.67 4.52 4.82
C PHE A 49 8.40 5.14 5.40
N GLU A 50 7.25 4.50 5.17
CA GLU A 50 5.91 4.94 5.58
C GLU A 50 5.54 6.39 5.21
N ARG A 51 6.16 6.96 4.16
CA ARG A 51 5.97 8.35 3.71
C ARG A 51 5.24 8.48 2.38
N LEU A 52 4.76 7.37 1.81
CA LEU A 52 3.96 7.40 0.59
C LEU A 52 2.47 7.25 0.90
N ASP A 53 1.64 7.80 0.03
CA ASP A 53 0.23 7.44 -0.08
C ASP A 53 -0.15 7.29 -1.56
N VAL A 54 -1.28 6.65 -1.84
CA VAL A 54 -1.77 6.44 -3.22
C VAL A 54 -3.20 6.97 -3.32
N ALA A 55 -3.47 7.75 -4.35
CA ALA A 55 -4.80 8.30 -4.62
C ALA A 55 -5.18 8.11 -6.09
N PHE A 56 -6.44 7.73 -6.33
CA PHE A 56 -7.02 7.68 -7.67
C PHE A 56 -7.76 8.98 -7.97
N HIS A 57 -7.48 9.59 -9.11
CA HIS A 57 -8.09 10.87 -9.51
C HIS A 57 -8.94 10.73 -10.78
N GLY A 58 -10.06 11.46 -10.85
CA GLY A 58 -10.94 11.49 -12.02
C GLY A 58 -12.19 10.59 -11.94
N TYR A 59 -12.46 10.00 -10.77
CA TYR A 59 -13.60 9.11 -10.52
C TYR A 59 -14.74 9.75 -9.70
N ASN A 60 -14.71 11.07 -9.46
CA ASN A 60 -15.68 11.76 -8.60
C ASN A 60 -17.15 11.61 -9.04
N ASP A 61 -17.38 11.40 -10.34
CA ASP A 61 -18.72 11.21 -10.93
C ASP A 61 -19.09 9.73 -11.13
N ASP A 62 -18.21 8.78 -10.78
CA ASP A 62 -18.53 7.35 -10.79
C ASP A 62 -19.30 6.99 -9.52
N SER A 63 -20.40 6.27 -9.65
CA SER A 63 -21.23 5.87 -8.52
C SER A 63 -20.64 4.71 -7.70
N ARG A 64 -19.60 4.04 -8.22
CA ARG A 64 -18.93 2.92 -7.56
C ARG A 64 -17.76 3.42 -6.73
N GLU A 65 -17.40 2.65 -5.71
CA GLU A 65 -16.13 2.87 -5.02
C GLU A 65 -14.95 2.57 -5.96
N VAL A 66 -13.85 3.32 -5.87
CA VAL A 66 -12.70 3.18 -6.80
C VAL A 66 -12.16 1.75 -6.89
N PHE A 67 -12.14 1.03 -5.76
CA PHE A 67 -11.67 -0.37 -5.69
C PHE A 67 -12.68 -1.40 -6.22
N GLU A 68 -13.89 -0.99 -6.58
CA GLU A 68 -14.91 -1.81 -7.26
C GLU A 68 -14.86 -1.66 -8.78
N ILE A 69 -14.17 -0.64 -9.30
CA ILE A 69 -14.02 -0.40 -10.73
C ILE A 69 -13.06 -1.44 -11.34
N PRO A 70 -13.50 -2.28 -12.31
CA PRO A 70 -12.67 -3.35 -12.87
C PRO A 70 -11.31 -2.89 -13.39
N GLU A 71 -11.27 -1.75 -14.08
CA GLU A 71 -10.08 -1.16 -14.67
C GLU A 71 -9.07 -0.74 -13.59
N VAL A 72 -9.55 -0.12 -12.51
CA VAL A 72 -8.71 0.24 -11.34
C VAL A 72 -8.11 -1.01 -10.72
N ARG A 73 -8.91 -2.07 -10.57
CA ARG A 73 -8.43 -3.33 -10.00
C ARG A 73 -7.36 -3.95 -10.88
N GLU A 74 -7.59 -4.07 -12.19
CA GLU A 74 -6.59 -4.61 -13.11
C GLU A 74 -5.29 -3.79 -13.08
N PHE A 75 -5.40 -2.47 -13.05
CA PHE A 75 -4.25 -1.58 -12.92
C PHE A 75 -3.46 -1.87 -11.63
N VAL A 76 -4.14 -1.95 -10.48
CA VAL A 76 -3.51 -2.24 -9.18
C VAL A 76 -2.83 -3.61 -9.17
N HIS A 77 -3.47 -4.65 -9.70
CA HIS A 77 -2.87 -5.99 -9.80
C HIS A 77 -1.59 -5.98 -10.65
N ARG A 78 -1.58 -5.23 -11.75
CA ARG A 78 -0.37 -5.08 -12.59
C ARG A 78 0.72 -4.28 -11.89
N LEU A 79 0.36 -3.18 -11.24
CA LEU A 79 1.31 -2.33 -10.53
C LEU A 79 1.97 -3.08 -9.36
N ASP A 80 1.18 -3.77 -8.54
CA ASP A 80 1.65 -4.62 -7.46
C ASP A 80 2.47 -5.81 -7.98
N GLY A 81 2.17 -6.31 -9.18
CA GLY A 81 2.99 -7.28 -9.92
C GLY A 81 4.47 -6.88 -10.00
N GLU A 82 4.71 -5.60 -10.25
CA GLU A 82 6.04 -5.00 -10.41
C GLU A 82 6.58 -4.36 -9.12
N PHE A 83 5.70 -3.94 -8.19
CA PHE A 83 6.06 -3.24 -6.96
C PHE A 83 5.20 -3.71 -5.76
N PRO A 84 5.53 -4.84 -5.10
CA PRO A 84 4.74 -5.38 -4.00
C PRO A 84 5.14 -4.85 -2.61
N PHE A 85 5.76 -3.66 -2.50
CA PHE A 85 6.38 -3.16 -1.26
C PHE A 85 5.48 -2.25 -0.42
N TRP A 86 4.16 -2.38 -0.55
CA TRP A 86 3.18 -1.46 0.04
C TRP A 86 3.28 -1.32 1.55
N LEU A 87 3.51 -2.43 2.27
CA LEU A 87 3.53 -2.44 3.72
C LEU A 87 4.69 -1.63 4.31
N PHE A 88 5.79 -1.49 3.56
CA PHE A 88 6.95 -0.69 3.96
C PHE A 88 6.78 0.79 3.61
N PHE A 89 6.26 1.10 2.43
CA PHE A 89 6.24 2.47 1.92
C PHE A 89 4.97 3.26 2.25
N LEU A 90 3.80 2.61 2.22
CA LEU A 90 2.54 3.32 2.43
C LEU A 90 2.36 3.65 3.91
N SER A 91 2.02 4.91 4.16
CA SER A 91 1.67 5.40 5.48
C SER A 91 0.48 4.62 6.04
N LYS A 92 0.52 4.39 7.36
CA LYS A 92 -0.60 3.78 8.08
C LYS A 92 -1.61 4.82 8.56
N SER A 93 -1.41 6.10 8.28
CA SER A 93 -2.32 7.18 8.69
C SER A 93 -3.31 7.59 7.58
N TYR A 94 -3.14 7.05 6.37
CA TYR A 94 -3.93 7.39 5.18
C TYR A 94 -4.64 6.18 4.54
N LEU A 95 -5.43 6.42 3.51
CA LEU A 95 -6.34 5.43 2.91
C LEU A 95 -5.77 4.69 1.70
N GLY A 96 -4.61 5.08 1.16
CA GLY A 96 -4.05 4.43 -0.03
C GLY A 96 -3.77 2.94 0.16
N LEU A 97 -3.24 2.55 1.32
CA LEU A 97 -3.02 1.12 1.62
C LEU A 97 -4.34 0.33 1.65
N GLN A 98 -5.40 0.91 2.20
CA GLN A 98 -6.73 0.32 2.18
C GLN A 98 -7.27 0.22 0.75
N ALA A 99 -7.14 1.28 -0.06
CA ALA A 99 -7.60 1.29 -1.45
C ALA A 99 -6.92 0.19 -2.29
N ILE A 100 -5.60 0.04 -2.18
CA ILE A 100 -4.84 -1.03 -2.83
C ILE A 100 -5.32 -2.40 -2.35
N THR A 101 -5.42 -2.61 -1.03
CA THR A 101 -5.87 -3.87 -0.44
C THR A 101 -7.24 -4.30 -0.95
N LEU A 102 -8.21 -3.38 -0.99
CA LEU A 102 -9.57 -3.69 -1.43
C LEU A 102 -9.65 -4.11 -2.90
N CYS A 103 -8.68 -3.71 -3.75
CA CYS A 103 -8.59 -4.19 -5.13
C CYS A 103 -8.23 -5.69 -5.24
N PHE A 104 -7.62 -6.28 -4.21
CA PHE A 104 -7.33 -7.71 -4.13
C PHE A 104 -8.46 -8.53 -3.51
N LEU A 105 -9.41 -7.87 -2.86
CA LEU A 105 -10.55 -8.51 -2.22
C LEU A 105 -11.73 -8.59 -3.21
N PRO A 106 -12.62 -9.60 -3.09
CA PRO A 106 -13.79 -9.68 -3.96
C PRO A 106 -14.64 -8.41 -3.88
N PRO A 107 -15.10 -7.84 -5.02
CA PRO A 107 -15.95 -6.67 -5.02
C PRO A 107 -17.39 -7.02 -4.59
N HIS A 108 -18.18 -6.01 -4.21
CA HIS A 108 -19.62 -6.14 -3.96
C HIS A 108 -20.03 -7.20 -2.91
N LEU A 109 -19.20 -7.41 -1.88
CA LEU A 109 -19.53 -8.33 -0.81
C LEU A 109 -20.64 -7.76 0.09
N THR A 110 -21.61 -8.61 0.46
CA THR A 110 -22.56 -8.28 1.53
C THR A 110 -21.84 -8.20 2.87
N GLU A 111 -22.43 -7.56 3.87
CA GLU A 111 -21.82 -7.44 5.21
C GLU A 111 -21.52 -8.79 5.87
N GLU A 112 -22.35 -9.81 5.62
CA GLU A 112 -22.13 -11.18 6.09
C GLU A 112 -20.95 -11.84 5.38
N ALA A 113 -20.85 -11.65 4.07
CA ALA A 113 -19.74 -12.16 3.27
C ALA A 113 -18.44 -11.44 3.63
N LYS A 114 -18.49 -10.14 3.96
CA LYS A 114 -17.33 -9.37 4.40
C LYS A 114 -16.68 -9.99 5.65
N LYS A 115 -17.50 -10.35 6.65
CA LYS A 115 -17.01 -10.96 7.91
C LYS A 115 -16.34 -12.33 7.73
N THR A 116 -16.68 -13.05 6.66
CA THR A 116 -16.24 -14.45 6.45
C THR A 116 -15.28 -14.64 5.29
N ILE A 117 -15.12 -13.64 4.40
CA ILE A 117 -14.24 -13.72 3.23
C ILE A 117 -13.05 -12.77 3.38
N LEU A 118 -13.27 -11.55 3.91
CA LEU A 118 -12.19 -10.56 3.99
C LEU A 118 -11.03 -11.01 4.86
N PRO A 119 -11.22 -11.56 6.08
CA PRO A 119 -10.10 -11.97 6.91
C PRO A 119 -9.22 -13.04 6.24
N GLN A 120 -9.83 -14.03 5.60
CA GLN A 120 -9.13 -15.14 4.94
C GLN A 120 -8.39 -14.68 3.70
N ARG A 121 -9.01 -13.80 2.90
CA ARG A 121 -8.37 -13.25 1.69
C ARG A 121 -7.25 -12.28 2.03
N LEU A 122 -7.43 -11.47 3.07
CA LEU A 122 -6.40 -10.59 3.57
C LEU A 122 -5.21 -11.38 4.13
N ASP A 123 -5.46 -12.40 4.95
CA ASP A 123 -4.40 -13.28 5.47
C ASP A 123 -3.60 -13.94 4.34
N GLN A 124 -4.28 -14.45 3.31
CA GLN A 124 -3.63 -15.00 2.12
C GLN A 124 -2.77 -13.97 1.38
N LEU A 125 -3.27 -12.74 1.19
CA LEU A 125 -2.54 -11.67 0.51
C LEU A 125 -1.30 -11.26 1.30
N LEU A 126 -1.44 -11.08 2.61
CA LEU A 126 -0.35 -10.72 3.50
C LEU A 126 0.72 -11.80 3.53
N ASN A 127 0.35 -13.05 3.84
CA ASN A 127 1.31 -14.15 4.03
C ASN A 127 2.01 -14.58 2.73
N ASN A 128 1.29 -14.61 1.61
CA ASN A 128 1.85 -15.14 0.37
C ASN A 128 2.60 -14.08 -0.45
N ARG A 129 2.42 -12.80 -0.14
CA ARG A 129 2.88 -11.73 -1.03
C ARG A 129 3.51 -10.56 -0.30
N TRP A 130 2.75 -9.86 0.54
CA TRP A 130 3.21 -8.57 1.05
C TRP A 130 4.16 -8.68 2.25
N TRP A 131 4.01 -9.68 3.12
CA TRP A 131 5.00 -9.95 4.17
C TRP A 131 6.36 -10.37 3.61
N PRO A 132 6.44 -11.33 2.66
CA PRO A 132 7.70 -11.63 1.99
C PRO A 132 8.35 -10.41 1.33
N ALA A 133 7.56 -9.57 0.64
CA ALA A 133 8.06 -8.38 -0.03
C ALA A 133 8.57 -7.32 0.98
N MET A 134 7.84 -7.09 2.07
CA MET A 134 8.28 -6.21 3.15
C MET A 134 9.58 -6.70 3.78
N ASN A 135 9.67 -7.98 4.13
CA ASN A 135 10.86 -8.57 4.73
C ASN A 135 12.09 -8.42 3.83
N HIS A 136 11.92 -8.60 2.51
CA HIS A 136 12.99 -8.40 1.54
C HIS A 136 13.55 -6.97 1.58
N ILE A 137 12.69 -5.97 1.66
CA ILE A 137 13.13 -4.57 1.70
C ILE A 137 13.74 -4.20 3.07
N CYS A 138 13.17 -4.72 4.16
CA CYS A 138 13.69 -4.56 5.52
C CYS A 138 15.12 -5.12 5.63
N GLU A 139 15.38 -6.28 5.02
CA GLU A 139 16.73 -6.86 4.94
C GLU A 139 17.69 -5.93 4.19
N ALA A 140 17.27 -5.39 3.04
CA ALA A 140 18.08 -4.49 2.23
C ALA A 140 18.52 -3.22 2.99
N VAL A 141 17.65 -2.67 3.85
CA VAL A 141 17.99 -1.50 4.70
C VAL A 141 18.51 -1.86 6.08
N SER A 142 18.67 -3.14 6.39
CA SER A 142 19.18 -3.69 7.66
C SER A 142 18.34 -3.30 8.88
N PHE A 143 17.02 -3.41 8.76
CA PHE A 143 16.11 -3.38 9.92
C PHE A 143 16.44 -4.54 10.86
N THR A 144 16.34 -4.27 12.16
CA THR A 144 16.42 -5.25 13.23
C THR A 144 15.10 -6.00 13.38
N GLU A 145 15.11 -7.14 14.08
CA GLU A 145 13.90 -7.90 14.39
C GLU A 145 12.85 -7.04 15.11
N ALA A 146 13.29 -6.19 16.06
CA ALA A 146 12.42 -5.28 16.78
C ALA A 146 11.77 -4.23 15.85
N GLU A 147 12.54 -3.65 14.90
CA GLU A 147 11.98 -2.69 13.92
C GLU A 147 10.98 -3.37 12.96
N ILE A 148 11.22 -4.63 12.60
CA ILE A 148 10.30 -5.42 11.76
C ILE A 148 9.02 -5.77 12.53
N GLU A 149 9.14 -6.14 13.81
CA GLU A 149 8.00 -6.42 14.69
C GLU A 149 7.12 -5.18 14.85
N GLU A 150 7.72 -4.02 15.14
CA GLU A 150 7.00 -2.75 15.29
C GLU A 150 6.25 -2.34 14.02
N LEU A 151 6.88 -2.50 12.84
CA LEU A 151 6.23 -2.27 11.55
C LEU A 151 5.07 -3.26 11.32
N SER A 152 5.27 -4.53 11.66
CA SER A 152 4.24 -5.57 11.53
C SER A 152 3.03 -5.28 12.42
N GLU A 153 3.27 -4.84 13.66
CA GLU A 153 2.22 -4.40 14.60
C GLU A 153 1.42 -3.22 14.05
N ARG A 154 2.07 -2.21 13.45
CA ARG A 154 1.38 -1.09 12.82
C ARG A 154 0.53 -1.53 11.65
N VAL A 155 1.02 -2.43 10.80
CA VAL A 155 0.25 -3.00 9.68
C VAL A 155 -0.97 -3.79 10.19
N ILE A 156 -0.80 -4.62 11.22
CA ILE A 156 -1.92 -5.39 11.80
C ILE A 156 -2.95 -4.43 12.41
N THR A 157 -2.48 -3.40 13.14
CA THR A 157 -3.34 -2.36 13.72
C THR A 157 -4.11 -1.63 12.63
N TYR A 158 -3.45 -1.26 11.53
CA TYR A 158 -4.08 -0.63 10.37
C TYR A 158 -5.26 -1.45 9.82
N PHE A 159 -5.05 -2.75 9.60
CA PHE A 159 -6.09 -3.60 9.02
C PHE A 159 -7.20 -3.98 10.01
N THR A 160 -6.94 -3.93 11.31
CA THR A 160 -7.93 -4.28 12.34
C THR A 160 -8.73 -3.08 12.84
N THR A 161 -8.13 -1.89 12.86
CA THR A 161 -8.72 -0.68 13.45
C THR A 161 -8.92 0.47 12.46
N GLY A 162 -8.38 0.35 11.24
CA GLY A 162 -8.37 1.42 10.23
C GLY A 162 -7.09 2.26 10.30
N PRO A 163 -7.03 3.37 9.55
CA PRO A 163 -5.88 4.27 9.59
C PRO A 163 -5.55 4.72 11.01
N LEU A 164 -4.26 4.69 11.34
CA LEU A 164 -3.75 5.19 12.60
C LEU A 164 -4.09 6.69 12.68
N ARG A 165 -4.70 7.07 13.79
CA ARG A 165 -5.02 8.46 14.12
C ARG A 165 -4.21 8.84 15.34
N ASP A 166 -3.63 10.03 15.30
CA ASP A 166 -3.06 10.68 16.49
C ASP A 166 -4.13 11.01 17.54
#